data_AF-A0A445DSU2-F1
#
_entry.id   AF-A0A445DSU2-F1
#
_cell.length_a   1.000
_cell.length_b   1.000
_cell.length_c   1.000
_cell.angle_alpha   90.00
_cell.angle_beta   90.00
_cell.angle_gamma   90.00
#
_symmetry.space_group_name_H-M   'P 1'
#
loop_
_entity.id
_entity.type
_entity.pdbx_description
1 polymer ?
#
loop_
_entity_poly.entity_id
_entity_poly.type
_entity_poly.pdbx_seq_one_letter_code
_entity_poly.pdbx_strand_id
1 'polypeptide(L)' 'MIKRVFHYKDDAGKKIKCKIMQRIGKNWKDIRHNLYHKCYKETRTFEENIKHHPSRIEENIWKWLLEYR' A
#
# COMPACT_ATOMS: atom_id res chain seq x y z
N MET A 1 0.61 -22.39 6.21
CA MET A 1 0.43 -21.00 6.71
C MET A 1 1.76 -20.54 7.33
N ILE A 2 2.59 -19.78 6.62
CA ILE A 2 3.90 -19.34 7.15
C ILE A 2 3.69 -18.08 7.98
N LYS A 3 3.74 -18.20 9.32
CA LYS A 3 3.83 -17.03 10.21
C LYS A 3 5.28 -16.52 10.16
N ARG A 4 5.52 -15.47 9.36
CA ARG A 4 6.82 -14.79 9.31
C ARG A 4 6.94 -13.87 10.54
N VAL A 5 7.38 -14.43 11.66
CA VAL A 5 7.61 -13.68 12.90
C VAL A 5 9.00 -13.04 12.81
N PHE A 6 9.05 -11.71 12.78
CA PHE A 6 10.31 -10.97 12.81
C PHE A 6 10.80 -10.85 14.26
N HIS A 7 11.81 -11.64 14.63
CA HIS A 7 12.49 -11.50 15.91
C HIS A 7 13.60 -10.44 15.79
N TYR A 8 13.49 -9.36 16.55
CA TYR A 8 14.50 -8.31 16.61
C TYR A 8 15.34 -8.51 17.88
N LYS A 9 16.68 -8.58 17.75
CA LYS A 9 17.58 -8.52 18.89
C LYS A 9 17.49 -7.13 19.51
N ASP A 10 17.30 -7.12 20.82
CA ASP A 10 17.25 -5.98 21.75
C ASP A 10 17.43 -4.60 21.10
N ASP A 11 16.30 -3.96 20.83
CA ASP A 11 16.24 -2.63 20.22
C ASP A 11 16.26 -1.62 21.36
N ALA A 12 17.46 -1.15 21.73
CA ALA A 12 17.66 -0.12 22.76
C ALA A 12 16.69 1.06 22.55
N GLY A 13 15.53 0.99 23.21
CA GLY A 13 14.44 1.95 23.12
C GLY A 13 13.48 1.87 21.91
N LYS A 14 13.28 0.71 21.25
CA LYS A 14 12.32 0.54 20.12
C LYS A 14 12.64 1.34 18.83
N LYS A 15 13.88 1.83 18.67
CA LYS A 15 14.27 2.73 17.57
C LYS A 15 14.30 2.03 16.20
N ILE A 16 14.80 0.80 16.13
CA ILE A 16 14.86 -0.01 14.90
C ILE A 16 13.44 -0.32 14.43
N LYS A 17 12.54 -0.74 15.33
CA LYS A 17 11.13 -1.01 14.99
C LYS A 17 10.46 0.25 14.43
N CYS A 18 10.63 1.40 15.08
CA CYS A 18 10.09 2.68 14.60
C CYS A 18 10.64 3.05 13.22
N LYS A 19 11.95 2.93 12.99
CA LYS A 19 12.57 3.21 11.68
C LYS A 19 12.05 2.30 10.57
N ILE A 20 11.83 1.01 10.86
CA ILE A 20 11.26 0.06 9.89
C ILE A 20 9.82 0.45 9.56
N MET A 21 8.99 0.74 10.58
CA MET A 21 7.61 1.18 10.36
C MET A 21 7.54 2.46 9.53
N GLN A 22 8.43 3.43 9.78
CA GLN A 22 8.53 4.65 8.98
C GLN A 22 8.90 4.37 7.52
N ARG A 23 9.87 3.47 7.28
CA ARG A 23 10.27 3.08 5.92
C ARG A 23 9.15 2.34 5.19
N ILE A 24 8.46 1.42 5.87
CA ILE A 24 7.30 0.70 5.30
C ILE A 24 6.18 1.70 4.98
N GLY A 25 5.87 2.62 5.90
CA GLY A 25 4.86 3.65 5.69
C GLY A 25 5.19 4.57 4.50
N LYS A 26 6.45 5.00 4.39
CA LYS A 26 6.92 5.79 3.25
C LYS A 26 6.79 5.03 1.94
N ASN A 27 7.31 3.79 1.89
CA ASN A 27 7.24 2.96 0.69
C ASN A 27 5.80 2.66 0.28
N TRP A 28 4.91 2.44 1.26
CA TRP A 28 3.48 2.26 1.03
C TRP A 28 2.83 3.51 0.42
N LYS A 29 3.18 4.71 0.91
CA LYS A 29 2.70 5.98 0.37
C LYS A 29 3.20 6.21 -1.06
N ASP A 30 4.48 5.97 -1.31
CA ASP A 30 5.12 6.17 -2.62
C ASP A 30 4.55 5.21 -3.68
N ILE A 31 4.40 3.93 -3.34
CA ILE A 31 3.81 2.93 -4.23
C ILE A 31 2.36 3.29 -4.55
N ARG A 32 1.56 3.66 -3.54
CA ARG A 32 0.16 4.03 -3.74
C ARG A 32 0.02 5.25 -4.65
N HIS A 33 0.82 6.28 -4.42
CA HIS A 33 0.82 7.49 -5.23
C HIS A 33 1.16 7.19 -6.70
N ASN A 34 2.20 6.38 -6.92
CA ASN A 34 2.59 5.94 -8.25
C ASN A 34 1.50 5.10 -8.94
N LEU A 35 0.83 4.19 -8.21
CA LEU A 35 -0.29 3.41 -8.75
C LEU A 35 -1.48 4.30 -9.10
N TYR A 36 -1.80 5.28 -8.25
CA TYR A 36 -2.87 6.22 -8.51
C TYR A 36 -2.62 6.98 -9.82
N HIS A 37 -1.45 7.59 -10.00
CA HIS A 37 -1.14 8.34 -11.22
C HIS A 37 -1.07 7.48 -12.48
N LYS A 38 -0.72 6.19 -12.37
CA LYS A 38 -0.65 5.29 -13.53
C LYS A 38 -2.01 4.75 -13.95
N CYS A 39 -2.88 4.43 -12.99
CA CYS A 39 -4.08 3.64 -13.23
C CYS A 39 -5.38 4.46 -13.10
N TYR A 40 -5.37 5.52 -12.30
CA TYR A 40 -6.52 6.41 -12.15
C TYR A 40 -6.52 7.45 -13.28
N LYS A 41 -7.65 7.57 -13.98
CA LYS A 41 -7.89 8.64 -14.94
C LYS A 41 -9.07 9.48 -14.48
N GLU A 42 -8.86 10.78 -14.38
CA GLU A 42 -9.91 11.74 -14.01
C GLU A 42 -11.04 11.80 -15.03
N THR A 43 -10.77 11.42 -16.29
CA THR A 43 -11.77 11.36 -17.36
C THR A 43 -12.70 10.15 -17.26
N ARG A 44 -12.42 9.19 -16.36
CA ARG A 44 -13.20 7.96 -16.16
C ARG A 44 -14.09 8.07 -14.94
N THR A 45 -15.21 7.37 -14.95
CA THR A 45 -16.03 7.24 -13.75
C THR A 45 -15.30 6.44 -12.67
N PHE A 46 -15.80 6.50 -11.43
CA PHE A 46 -15.21 5.74 -10.33
C PHE A 46 -15.28 4.23 -10.57
N GLU A 47 -16.40 3.71 -11.06
CA GLU A 47 -16.58 2.30 -11.41
C GLU A 47 -15.65 1.86 -12.55
N GLU A 48 -15.46 2.70 -13.58
CA GLU A 48 -14.53 2.41 -14.66
C GLU A 48 -13.08 2.35 -14.19
N ASN A 49 -12.70 3.22 -13.23
CA ASN A 49 -11.39 3.19 -12.59
C ASN A 49 -11.20 1.99 -11.66
N ILE A 50 -12.27 1.50 -11.03
CA ILE A 50 -12.25 0.25 -10.25
C ILE A 50 -12.02 -0.94 -11.19
N LYS A 51 -12.78 -1.03 -12.28
CA LYS A 51 -12.66 -2.12 -13.27
C LYS A 51 -11.30 -2.12 -13.98
N HIS A 52 -10.67 -0.95 -14.13
CA HIS A 52 -9.30 -0.81 -14.64
C HIS A 52 -8.22 -0.94 -13.56
N HIS A 53 -8.45 -1.76 -12.53
CA HIS A 53 -7.43 -2.05 -11.53
C HIS A 53 -6.17 -2.67 -12.17
N PRO A 54 -4.99 -2.51 -11.55
CA PRO A 54 -3.78 -3.22 -11.97
C PRO A 54 -3.99 -4.75 -11.89
N SER A 55 -3.50 -5.49 -12.89
CA SER A 55 -3.70 -6.96 -12.99
C SER A 55 -3.18 -7.78 -11.80
N ARG A 56 -2.28 -7.22 -10.99
CA ARG A 56 -1.70 -7.85 -9.79
C ARG A 56 -2.44 -7.51 -8.50
N ILE A 57 -3.46 -6.66 -8.56
CA ILE A 57 -4.26 -6.22 -7.40
C ILE A 57 -5.68 -6.69 -7.64
N GLU A 58 -6.33 -7.23 -6.62
CA GLU A 58 -7.76 -7.58 -6.72
C GLU A 58 -8.63 -6.33 -6.70
N GLU A 59 -9.75 -6.34 -7.42
CA GLU A 59 -10.70 -5.22 -7.50
C GLU A 59 -11.12 -4.71 -6.11
N ASN A 60 -11.42 -5.61 -5.17
CA ASN A 60 -11.79 -5.24 -3.80
C ASN A 60 -10.70 -4.46 -3.06
N ILE A 61 -9.44 -4.89 -3.21
CA ILE A 61 -8.27 -4.22 -2.60
C ILE A 61 -8.05 -2.86 -3.29
N TRP A 62 -8.25 -2.79 -4.60
CA TRP A 62 -8.12 -1.57 -5.36
C TRP A 62 -9.18 -0.54 -4.99
N LYS A 63 -10.45 -0.96 -4.86
CA LYS A 63 -11.54 -0.13 -4.35
C LYS A 63 -11.20 0.43 -2.98
N TRP A 64 -10.76 -0.43 -2.05
CA TRP A 64 -10.33 0.00 -0.72
C TRP A 64 -9.19 1.04 -0.77
N LEU A 65 -8.22 0.87 -1.67
CA LEU A 65 -7.13 1.83 -1.88
C LEU A 65 -7.60 3.19 -2.41
N LEU A 66 -8.63 3.22 -3.26
CA LEU A 66 -9.19 4.45 -3.81
C LEU A 66 -10.10 5.18 -2.82
N GLU A 67 -10.82 4.43 -1.98
CA GLU A 67 -11.68 4.97 -0.92
C GLU A 67 -10.89 5.50 0.28
N TYR A 68 -9.67 4.98 0.50
CA TYR A 68 -8.74 5.44 1.52
C TYR A 68 -8.13 6.80 1.13
N ARG A 69 -8.94 7.86 1.23
CA ARG A 69 -8.58 9.26 0.96
C ARG A 69 -8.30 10.03 2.25
#